data_AF-T0Z4V8-F1
#
_entry.id   AF-T0Z4V8-F1
#
_cell.length_a   1.000
_cell.length_b   1.000
_cell.length_c   1.000
_cell.angle_alpha   90.00
_cell.angle_beta   90.00
_cell.angle_gamma   90.00
#
_symmetry.space_group_name_H-M   'P 1'
#
loop_
_entity.id
_entity.type
_entity.pdbx_description
1 polymer ?
#
loop_
_entity_poly.entity_id
_entity_poly.type
_entity_poly.pdbx_seq_one_letter_code
_entity_poly.pdbx_strand_id
1 'polypeptide(L)'
;YAEGVFSAHQYGATPLLRGAYLTSGTQEGTPIDRMMSAVARTFGVDAAQVHAPGAQRRTFFVEHLLQEVVFAESGFAGTNPALERRKAVLQVASYAGVLLLTMLLLSVFAISFERNRGYLQTVDAALGNFPSQDGIGGATTQKEYFARVLERLDAYSAVQDAAQKYRGHVPLLMRFGLYQGHEIGNQAQAAYVRELNGLLLPGVAAQFRMGITKNAGDPQRLYYFLKGYLMLAEPKHENADELMTLGNIEWQHLFPDEPVLQKALATNFKALVAVPDALHPLSADQALVEQARNTLRAADLTTLIYGSMKLTAESSGYAPLQLDKELGL
;
A
#
# COMPACT_ATOMS: atom_id res chain seq x y z
N TYR A 1 69.95 -28.56 4.92
CA TYR A 1 68.62 -28.55 5.56
C TYR A 1 68.16 -27.16 5.98
N ALA A 2 68.98 -26.35 6.67
CA ALA A 2 68.59 -25.00 7.07
C ALA A 2 68.24 -24.06 5.90
N GLU A 3 68.99 -24.10 4.79
CA GLU A 3 68.74 -23.24 3.62
C GLU A 3 67.36 -23.44 2.97
N GLY A 4 66.81 -24.66 3.01
CA GLY A 4 65.48 -24.93 2.45
C GLY A 4 64.36 -24.29 3.28
N VAL A 5 64.52 -24.24 4.61
CA VAL A 5 63.51 -23.73 5.55
C VAL A 5 63.42 -22.20 5.57
N PHE A 6 64.54 -21.51 5.29
CA PHE A 6 64.61 -20.04 5.28
C PHE A 6 64.65 -19.42 3.87
N SER A 7 64.32 -20.21 2.85
CA SER A 7 64.26 -19.74 1.47
C SER A 7 63.04 -18.85 1.22
N ALA A 8 63.16 -17.91 0.27
CA ALA A 8 62.05 -17.02 -0.09
C ALA A 8 60.87 -17.84 -0.66
N HIS A 9 59.65 -17.52 -0.23
CA HIS A 9 58.43 -18.17 -0.70
C HIS A 9 57.48 -17.13 -1.29
N GLN A 10 56.82 -17.47 -2.40
CA GLN A 10 55.94 -16.53 -3.12
C GLN A 10 54.67 -16.13 -2.34
N TYR A 11 54.35 -16.84 -1.27
CA TYR A 11 53.10 -16.69 -0.52
C TYR A 11 53.28 -16.08 0.89
N GLY A 12 54.49 -15.64 1.27
CA GLY A 12 54.73 -15.12 2.60
C GLY A 12 56.03 -14.31 2.73
N ALA A 13 56.16 -13.61 3.87
CA ALA A 13 57.41 -12.94 4.21
C ALA A 13 58.51 -13.98 4.45
N THR A 14 59.70 -13.76 3.90
CA THR A 14 60.86 -14.65 4.09
C THR A 14 61.21 -14.71 5.58
N PRO A 15 61.19 -15.89 6.22
CA PRO A 15 61.58 -16.00 7.62
C PRO A 15 63.08 -15.72 7.76
N LEU A 16 63.43 -14.74 8.59
CA LEU A 16 64.81 -14.38 8.89
C LEU A 16 65.31 -15.21 10.06
N LEU A 17 66.36 -16.02 9.85
CA LEU A 17 67.07 -16.69 10.94
C LEU A 17 67.83 -15.64 11.75
N ARG A 18 67.32 -15.27 12.93
CA ARG A 18 67.94 -14.26 13.81
C ARG A 18 69.16 -14.78 14.56
N GLY A 19 69.19 -16.08 14.87
CA GLY A 19 70.31 -16.73 15.54
C GLY A 19 69.95 -18.12 16.03
N ALA A 20 70.98 -18.86 16.47
CA ALA A 20 70.82 -20.11 17.20
C ALA A 20 71.29 -19.87 18.64
N TYR A 21 70.39 -20.10 19.60
CA TYR A 21 70.66 -19.84 21.02
C TYR A 21 70.65 -21.15 21.80
N LEU A 22 71.71 -21.38 22.56
CA LEU A 22 71.85 -22.53 23.44
C LEU A 22 71.47 -22.09 24.85
N THR A 23 70.51 -22.79 25.47
CA THR A 23 70.13 -22.54 26.86
C THR A 23 70.27 -23.81 27.68
N SER A 24 70.61 -23.65 28.95
CA SER A 24 70.72 -24.76 29.89
C SER A 24 69.90 -24.44 31.13
N GLY A 25 68.71 -25.06 31.23
CA GLY A 25 67.74 -24.81 32.30
C GLY A 25 67.97 -25.60 33.59
N THR A 26 68.43 -26.84 33.48
CA THR A 26 68.65 -27.72 34.64
C THR A 26 69.89 -28.56 34.44
N GLN A 27 70.87 -28.41 35.32
CA GLN A 27 72.03 -29.29 35.38
C GLN A 27 71.73 -30.44 36.34
N GLU A 28 71.62 -31.66 35.83
CA GLU A 28 71.46 -32.85 36.67
C GLU A 28 72.84 -33.42 37.05
N GLY A 29 73.26 -33.14 38.29
CA GLY A 29 74.37 -33.79 39.00
C GLY A 29 75.77 -33.47 38.49
N THR A 30 76.69 -33.10 39.39
CA THR A 30 78.10 -32.94 38.99
C THR A 30 78.67 -34.31 38.57
N PRO A 31 79.50 -34.41 37.52
CA PRO A 31 80.14 -35.68 37.13
C PRO A 31 80.95 -36.31 38.25
N ILE A 32 81.52 -35.48 39.13
CA ILE A 32 82.27 -35.88 40.32
C ILE A 32 81.38 -36.64 41.30
N ASP A 33 80.15 -36.18 41.56
CA ASP A 33 79.24 -36.87 42.50
C ASP A 33 78.85 -38.27 42.01
N ARG A 34 78.74 -38.47 40.68
CA ARG A 34 78.51 -39.80 40.08
C ARG A 34 79.70 -40.73 40.23
N MET A 35 80.92 -40.21 40.13
CA MET A 35 82.13 -40.99 40.38
C MET A 35 82.32 -41.31 41.86
N MET A 36 82.09 -40.33 42.74
CA MET A 36 82.21 -40.51 44.19
C MET A 36 81.17 -41.47 44.75
N SER A 37 79.93 -41.43 44.24
CA SER A 37 78.90 -42.42 44.59
C SER A 37 79.20 -43.82 44.04
N ALA A 38 79.88 -43.94 42.90
CA ALA A 38 80.38 -45.23 42.41
C ALA A 38 81.53 -45.77 43.26
N VAL A 39 82.46 -44.92 43.70
CA VAL A 39 83.57 -45.29 44.59
C VAL A 39 83.08 -45.66 45.99
N ALA A 40 82.16 -44.90 46.58
CA ALA A 40 81.60 -45.19 47.90
C ALA A 40 80.90 -46.56 47.96
N ARG A 41 80.22 -46.97 46.87
CA ARG A 41 79.63 -48.32 46.74
C ARG A 41 80.68 -49.43 46.74
N THR A 42 81.85 -49.21 46.15
CA THR A 42 82.92 -50.23 46.06
C THR A 42 83.66 -50.42 47.39
N PHE A 43 83.76 -49.37 48.22
CA PHE A 43 84.48 -49.40 49.49
C PHE A 43 83.59 -49.58 50.73
N GLY A 44 82.30 -49.87 50.56
CA GLY A 44 81.39 -50.21 51.66
C GLY A 44 81.16 -49.07 52.66
N VAL A 45 81.36 -47.82 52.24
CA VAL A 45 81.09 -46.64 53.06
C VAL A 45 79.62 -46.27 52.93
N ASP A 46 78.97 -46.03 54.06
CA ASP A 46 77.53 -45.75 54.16
C ASP A 46 77.15 -44.57 53.25
N ALA A 47 76.42 -44.85 52.18
CA ALA A 47 76.09 -43.86 51.13
C ALA A 47 75.27 -42.68 51.67
N ALA A 48 74.73 -42.79 52.89
CA ALA A 48 73.98 -41.74 53.57
C ALA A 48 74.86 -40.54 54.01
N GLN A 49 76.18 -40.69 54.16
CA GLN A 49 77.08 -39.58 54.54
C GLN A 49 77.63 -38.76 53.36
N VAL A 50 77.41 -39.19 52.11
CA VAL A 50 77.78 -38.40 50.91
C VAL A 50 76.57 -37.58 50.46
N HIS A 51 76.08 -36.70 51.33
CA HIS A 51 75.20 -35.61 50.90
C HIS A 51 76.08 -34.48 50.36
N ALA A 52 76.39 -34.56 49.06
CA ALA A 52 76.89 -33.38 48.35
C ALA A 52 75.79 -32.30 48.44
N PRO A 53 76.07 -31.08 48.94
CA PRO A 53 75.08 -30.01 48.94
C PRO A 53 74.60 -29.85 47.49
N GLY A 54 73.30 -30.08 47.28
CA GLY A 54 72.70 -30.19 45.96
C GLY A 54 73.22 -29.10 45.04
N ALA A 55 73.83 -29.50 43.93
CA ALA A 55 74.35 -28.58 42.93
C ALA A 55 73.30 -27.51 42.67
N GLN A 56 73.62 -26.27 43.04
CA GLN A 56 72.70 -25.16 42.93
C GLN A 56 72.19 -25.13 41.49
N ARG A 57 70.87 -25.20 41.30
CA ARG A 57 70.26 -25.14 39.96
C ARG A 57 70.68 -23.82 39.33
N ARG A 58 71.69 -23.86 38.47
CA ARG A 58 72.21 -22.71 37.76
C ARG A 58 71.68 -22.76 36.35
N THR A 59 70.84 -21.78 36.06
CA THR A 59 70.33 -21.53 34.72
C THR A 59 71.38 -20.73 33.98
N PHE A 60 71.91 -21.28 32.89
CA PHE A 60 72.88 -20.57 32.05
C PHE A 60 72.21 -20.11 30.75
N PHE A 61 72.48 -18.87 30.36
CA PHE A 61 72.08 -18.25 29.09
C PHE A 61 70.57 -18.03 28.87
N VAL A 62 69.69 -18.49 29.77
CA VAL A 62 68.24 -18.23 29.69
C VAL A 62 67.91 -16.77 29.94
N GLU A 63 68.54 -16.14 30.94
CA GLU A 63 68.28 -14.74 31.30
C GLU A 63 68.62 -13.82 30.12
N HIS A 64 69.80 -14.00 29.54
CA HIS A 64 70.27 -13.25 28.38
C HIS A 64 69.39 -13.49 27.14
N LEU A 65 68.99 -14.74 26.85
CA LEU A 65 68.06 -15.03 25.76
C LEU A 65 66.71 -14.33 25.95
N LEU A 66 66.12 -14.40 27.15
CA LEU A 66 64.80 -13.83 27.39
C LEU A 66 64.84 -12.31 27.41
N GLN A 67 65.75 -11.70 28.16
CA GLN A 67 65.80 -10.24 28.31
C GLN A 67 66.33 -9.54 27.06
N GLU A 68 67.43 -10.03 26.49
CA GLU A 68 68.15 -9.30 25.44
C GLU A 68 67.74 -9.69 24.02
N VAL A 69 67.05 -10.82 23.84
CA VAL A 69 66.57 -11.27 22.53
C VAL A 69 65.05 -11.31 22.49
N VAL A 70 64.41 -12.16 23.29
CA VAL A 70 62.96 -12.39 23.19
C VAL A 70 62.14 -11.14 23.58
N PHE A 71 62.47 -10.50 24.70
CA PHE A 71 61.77 -9.29 25.15
C PHE A 71 62.23 -8.03 24.41
N ALA A 72 63.52 -7.92 24.09
CA ALA A 72 64.02 -6.81 23.26
C ALA A 72 63.39 -6.79 21.86
N GLU A 73 63.04 -7.95 21.30
CA GLU A 73 62.37 -8.08 20.00
C GLU A 73 60.84 -8.17 20.09
N SER A 74 60.22 -8.02 21.27
CA SER A 74 58.76 -8.19 21.45
C SER A 74 57.90 -7.22 20.64
N GLY A 75 58.49 -6.16 20.07
CA GLY A 75 57.83 -5.21 19.16
C GLY A 75 57.75 -5.66 17.69
N PHE A 76 58.44 -6.73 17.28
CA PHE A 76 58.43 -7.24 15.90
C PHE A 76 57.19 -8.08 15.57
N ALA A 77 56.56 -8.70 16.57
CA ALA A 77 55.29 -9.42 16.43
C ALA A 77 54.10 -8.44 16.53
N GLY A 78 54.09 -7.40 15.71
CA GLY A 78 53.03 -6.40 15.65
C GLY A 78 52.03 -6.67 14.53
N THR A 79 50.76 -6.29 14.73
CA THR A 79 49.77 -6.22 13.65
C THR A 79 50.21 -5.17 12.62
N ASN A 80 50.00 -5.45 11.33
CA ASN A 80 50.32 -4.48 10.27
C ASN A 80 49.50 -3.19 10.47
N PRO A 81 50.12 -2.04 10.81
CA PRO A 81 49.39 -0.82 11.16
C PRO A 81 48.57 -0.26 9.99
N ALA A 82 48.97 -0.54 8.75
CA ALA A 82 48.18 -0.16 7.57
C ALA A 82 46.87 -0.97 7.47
N LEU A 83 46.91 -2.27 7.80
CA LEU A 83 45.71 -3.10 7.84
C LEU A 83 44.78 -2.69 8.98
N GLU A 84 45.33 -2.32 10.13
CA GLU A 84 44.57 -1.87 11.29
C GLU A 84 43.87 -0.53 11.02
N ARG A 85 44.57 0.44 10.42
CA ARG A 85 43.98 1.69 9.93
C ARG A 85 42.90 1.43 8.89
N ARG A 86 43.13 0.53 7.94
CA ARG A 86 42.14 0.17 6.91
C ARG A 86 40.88 -0.42 7.55
N LYS A 87 41.01 -1.31 8.54
CA LYS A 87 39.88 -1.86 9.30
C LYS A 87 39.12 -0.77 10.06
N ALA A 88 39.81 0.13 10.74
CA ALA A 88 39.20 1.23 11.48
C ALA A 88 38.41 2.17 10.54
N VAL A 89 38.99 2.55 9.40
CA VAL A 89 38.29 3.35 8.38
C VAL A 89 37.08 2.62 7.84
N LEU A 90 37.19 1.32 7.56
CA LEU A 90 36.05 0.53 7.08
C LEU A 90 34.93 0.46 8.11
N GLN A 91 35.26 0.26 9.39
CA GLN A 91 34.29 0.25 10.49
C GLN A 91 33.56 1.59 10.61
N VAL A 92 34.31 2.70 10.65
CA VAL A 92 33.74 4.05 10.70
C VAL A 92 32.86 4.32 9.49
N ALA A 93 33.30 3.95 8.28
CA ALA A 93 32.52 4.08 7.06
C ALA A 93 31.22 3.26 7.12
N SER A 94 31.26 2.03 7.65
CA SER A 94 30.04 1.22 7.82
C SER A 94 29.08 1.82 8.84
N TYR A 95 29.57 2.33 9.99
CA TYR A 95 28.71 3.00 10.97
C TYR A 95 28.11 4.29 10.40
N ALA A 96 28.91 5.10 9.71
CA ALA A 96 28.43 6.30 9.03
C ALA A 96 27.41 5.97 7.93
N GLY A 97 27.64 4.89 7.17
CA GLY A 97 26.71 4.41 6.15
C GLY A 97 25.37 3.96 6.73
N VAL A 98 25.38 3.19 7.82
CA VAL A 98 24.15 2.77 8.52
C VAL A 98 23.41 3.98 9.08
N LEU A 99 24.13 4.95 9.68
CA LEU A 99 23.53 6.16 10.21
C LEU A 99 22.87 6.99 9.10
N LEU A 100 23.56 7.20 7.97
CA LEU A 100 23.03 7.93 6.82
C LEU A 100 21.80 7.23 6.22
N LEU A 101 21.86 5.91 6.05
CA LEU A 101 20.72 5.13 5.55
C LEU A 101 19.52 5.24 6.50
N THR A 102 19.77 5.18 7.80
CA THR A 102 18.70 5.33 8.82
C THR A 102 18.06 6.72 8.75
N MET A 103 18.87 7.79 8.67
CA MET A 103 18.35 9.15 8.51
C MET A 103 17.55 9.34 7.21
N LEU A 104 18.02 8.73 6.11
CA LEU A 104 17.33 8.76 4.83
C LEU A 104 15.96 8.07 4.93
N LEU A 105 15.90 6.87 5.51
CA LEU A 105 14.66 6.14 5.72
C LEU A 105 13.69 6.93 6.61
N LEU A 106 14.16 7.46 7.75
CA LEU A 106 13.33 8.27 8.64
C LEU A 106 12.77 9.51 7.93
N SER A 107 13.59 10.16 7.10
CA SER A 107 13.18 11.35 6.33
C SER A 107 12.10 10.99 5.30
N VAL A 108 12.27 9.89 4.57
CA VAL A 108 11.28 9.39 3.61
C VAL A 108 9.96 9.02 4.32
N PHE A 109 10.03 8.35 5.47
CA PHE A 109 8.86 8.03 6.29
C PHE A 109 8.16 9.29 6.80
N ALA A 110 8.89 10.29 7.29
CA ALA A 110 8.32 11.55 7.76
C ALA A 110 7.60 12.31 6.64
N ILE A 111 8.20 12.39 5.44
CA ILE A 111 7.56 12.99 4.25
C ILE A 111 6.30 12.19 3.87
N SER A 112 6.38 10.86 3.93
CA SER A 112 5.23 10.00 3.64
C SER A 112 4.08 10.20 4.61
N PHE A 113 4.39 10.29 5.90
CA PHE A 113 3.44 10.56 6.96
C PHE A 113 2.74 11.89 6.75
N GLU A 114 3.48 12.99 6.56
CA GLU A 114 2.88 14.32 6.37
C GLU A 114 2.01 14.40 5.11
N ARG A 115 2.42 13.75 4.01
CA ARG A 115 1.60 13.67 2.79
C ARG A 115 0.30 12.91 3.01
N ASN A 116 0.36 11.75 3.66
CA ASN A 116 -0.82 10.96 3.98
C ASN A 116 -1.74 11.71 4.96
N ARG A 117 -1.19 12.36 5.97
CA ARG A 117 -1.94 13.21 6.92
C ARG A 117 -2.63 14.37 6.22
N GLY A 118 -1.94 15.07 5.32
CA GLY A 118 -2.53 16.15 4.53
C GLY A 118 -3.66 15.66 3.63
N TYR A 119 -3.52 14.47 3.03
CA TYR A 119 -4.62 13.84 2.29
C TYR A 119 -5.83 13.55 3.20
N LEU A 120 -5.62 12.96 4.37
CA LEU A 120 -6.71 12.69 5.33
C LEU A 120 -7.40 13.99 5.76
N GLN A 121 -6.63 15.06 6.03
CA GLN A 121 -7.19 16.36 6.35
C GLN A 121 -8.07 16.94 5.23
N THR A 122 -7.73 16.70 3.96
CA THR A 122 -8.60 17.14 2.85
C THR A 122 -9.91 16.36 2.80
N VAL A 123 -9.90 15.08 3.15
CA VAL A 123 -11.12 14.26 3.25
C VAL A 123 -11.94 14.69 4.46
N ASP A 124 -11.31 14.90 5.62
CA ASP A 124 -11.96 15.37 6.84
C ASP A 124 -12.59 16.76 6.66
N ALA A 125 -11.92 17.67 5.96
CA ALA A 125 -12.48 18.98 5.64
C ALA A 125 -13.73 18.87 4.75
N ALA A 126 -13.75 17.94 3.79
CA ALA A 126 -14.94 17.67 2.98
C ALA A 126 -16.07 17.06 3.83
N LEU A 127 -15.75 16.21 4.80
CA LEU A 127 -16.69 15.66 5.78
C LEU A 127 -17.25 16.72 6.75
N GLY A 128 -16.51 17.81 6.99
CA GLY A 128 -16.98 18.91 7.84
C GLY A 128 -18.12 19.75 7.23
N ASN A 129 -18.30 19.69 5.91
CA ASN A 129 -19.25 20.53 5.16
C ASN A 129 -20.60 19.86 4.89
N PHE A 130 -20.96 18.81 5.64
CA PHE A 130 -22.22 18.11 5.41
C PHE A 130 -23.44 18.96 5.83
N PRO A 131 -24.44 19.13 4.94
CA PRO A 131 -25.69 19.78 5.32
C PRO A 131 -26.47 18.91 6.33
N SER A 132 -27.15 19.57 7.26
CA SER A 132 -27.97 18.91 8.29
C SER A 132 -29.03 17.99 7.68
N GLN A 133 -29.27 16.82 8.29
CA GLN A 133 -30.16 15.79 7.73
C GLN A 133 -31.63 16.19 7.63
N ASP A 134 -32.06 17.20 8.39
CA ASP A 134 -33.48 17.52 8.63
C ASP A 134 -34.19 18.19 7.45
N GLY A 135 -33.46 18.55 6.38
CA GLY A 135 -33.99 19.35 5.28
C GLY A 135 -34.89 18.60 4.29
N ILE A 136 -34.75 17.29 4.07
CA ILE A 136 -35.37 16.64 2.90
C ILE A 136 -36.87 16.37 3.10
N GLY A 137 -37.29 15.99 4.31
CA GLY A 137 -38.67 15.58 4.61
C GLY A 137 -39.72 16.69 4.50
N GLY A 138 -39.30 17.95 4.47
CA GLY A 138 -40.19 19.12 4.33
C GLY A 138 -40.46 19.55 2.88
N ALA A 139 -40.03 18.80 1.88
CA ALA A 139 -40.28 19.13 0.48
C ALA A 139 -41.77 18.97 0.15
N THR A 140 -42.36 20.01 -0.45
CA THR A 140 -43.78 20.05 -0.83
C THR A 140 -44.02 19.65 -2.28
N THR A 141 -42.98 19.76 -3.12
CA THR A 141 -43.02 19.42 -4.54
C THR A 141 -41.88 18.49 -4.92
N GLN A 142 -42.06 17.72 -6.00
CA GLN A 142 -41.01 16.84 -6.51
C GLN A 142 -39.75 17.60 -6.93
N LYS A 143 -39.93 18.79 -7.50
CA LYS A 143 -38.83 19.70 -7.89
C LYS A 143 -38.00 20.11 -6.68
N GLU A 144 -38.67 20.54 -5.62
CA GLU A 144 -38.03 20.90 -4.34
C GLU A 144 -37.34 19.71 -3.68
N TYR A 145 -37.96 18.53 -3.71
CA TYR A 145 -37.35 17.29 -3.21
C TYR A 145 -36.02 17.01 -3.91
N PHE A 146 -36.01 16.99 -5.25
CA PHE A 146 -34.78 16.73 -6.00
C PHE A 146 -33.72 17.82 -5.80
N ALA A 147 -34.09 19.10 -5.70
CA ALA A 147 -33.15 20.17 -5.41
C ALA A 147 -32.43 19.96 -4.05
N ARG A 148 -33.20 19.62 -2.99
CA ARG A 148 -32.63 19.34 -1.66
C ARG A 148 -31.80 18.05 -1.64
N VAL A 149 -32.21 17.02 -2.38
CA VAL A 149 -31.43 15.79 -2.55
C VAL A 149 -30.10 16.06 -3.26
N LEU A 150 -30.11 16.87 -4.32
CA LEU A 150 -28.89 17.24 -5.05
C LEU A 150 -27.91 18.01 -4.18
N GLU A 151 -28.38 18.96 -3.38
CA GLU A 151 -27.53 19.71 -2.43
C GLU A 151 -26.81 18.75 -1.47
N ARG A 152 -27.52 17.74 -0.96
CA ARG A 152 -26.91 16.72 -0.10
C ARG A 152 -25.94 15.81 -0.85
N LEU A 153 -26.29 15.40 -2.07
CA LEU A 153 -25.43 14.54 -2.90
C LEU A 153 -24.17 15.28 -3.35
N ASP A 154 -24.23 16.60 -3.52
CA ASP A 154 -23.06 17.44 -3.83
C ASP A 154 -22.00 17.33 -2.73
N ALA A 155 -22.41 17.38 -1.45
CA ALA A 155 -21.50 17.17 -0.32
C ALA A 155 -20.84 15.77 -0.34
N TYR A 156 -21.58 14.72 -0.68
CA TYR A 156 -21.01 13.37 -0.85
C TYR A 156 -20.06 13.28 -2.04
N SER A 157 -20.37 13.94 -3.17
CA SER A 157 -19.48 13.97 -4.33
C SER A 157 -18.17 14.70 -4.02
N ALA A 158 -18.20 15.80 -3.27
CA ALA A 158 -17.00 16.51 -2.84
C ALA A 158 -16.08 15.62 -1.98
N VAL A 159 -16.66 14.81 -1.09
CA VAL A 159 -15.91 13.82 -0.28
C VAL A 159 -15.35 12.71 -1.16
N GLN A 160 -16.14 12.22 -2.12
CA GLN A 160 -15.67 11.22 -3.08
C GLN A 160 -14.49 11.75 -3.88
N ASP A 161 -14.56 12.98 -4.40
CA ASP A 161 -13.50 13.60 -5.19
C ASP A 161 -12.22 13.77 -4.36
N ALA A 162 -12.35 14.23 -3.11
CA ALA A 162 -11.24 14.32 -2.18
C ALA A 162 -10.62 12.94 -1.89
N ALA A 163 -11.45 11.94 -1.61
CA ALA A 163 -11.01 10.58 -1.26
C ALA A 163 -10.37 9.86 -2.46
N GLN A 164 -10.89 10.04 -3.67
CA GLN A 164 -10.44 9.36 -4.88
C GLN A 164 -9.32 10.09 -5.63
N LYS A 165 -8.88 11.26 -5.15
CA LYS A 165 -7.82 12.09 -5.75
C LYS A 165 -6.59 11.31 -6.25
N TYR A 166 -6.17 10.27 -5.53
CA TYR A 166 -4.99 9.47 -5.85
C TYR A 166 -5.29 8.03 -6.31
N ARG A 167 -6.56 7.69 -6.59
CA ARG A 167 -6.99 6.32 -6.94
C ARG A 167 -6.29 5.80 -8.22
N GLY A 168 -6.09 6.68 -9.21
CA GLY A 168 -5.44 6.30 -10.47
C GLY A 168 -3.91 6.24 -10.38
N HIS A 169 -3.30 7.11 -9.57
CA HIS A 169 -1.86 7.15 -9.39
C HIS A 169 -1.49 7.66 -8.00
N VAL A 170 -1.00 6.77 -7.15
CA VAL A 170 -0.50 7.11 -5.82
C VAL A 170 0.96 7.58 -5.93
N PRO A 171 1.31 8.80 -5.49
CA PRO A 171 2.68 9.29 -5.51
C PRO A 171 3.63 8.38 -4.71
N LEU A 172 4.85 8.12 -5.20
CA LEU A 172 5.83 7.25 -4.54
C LEU A 172 6.08 7.63 -3.08
N LEU A 173 6.17 8.93 -2.80
CA LEU A 173 6.37 9.44 -1.44
C LEU A 173 5.22 9.12 -0.48
N MET A 174 4.03 8.73 -0.94
CA MET A 174 2.95 8.26 -0.08
C MET A 174 2.97 6.73 0.15
N ARG A 175 3.69 5.96 -0.69
CA ARG A 175 3.57 4.50 -0.80
C ARG A 175 4.41 3.68 0.19
N PHE A 176 5.07 4.31 1.16
CA PHE A 176 5.93 3.64 2.14
C PHE A 176 5.16 2.93 3.28
N GLY A 177 4.07 2.23 2.92
CA GLY A 177 3.24 1.44 3.85
C GLY A 177 2.16 2.22 4.62
N LEU A 178 2.14 3.55 4.52
CA LEU A 178 1.22 4.42 5.27
C LEU A 178 -0.05 4.82 4.48
N TYR A 179 -0.12 4.52 3.18
CA TYR A 179 -1.22 4.96 2.33
C TYR A 179 -2.48 4.12 2.50
N GLN A 180 -3.54 4.74 3.01
CA GLN A 180 -4.87 4.14 3.19
C GLN A 180 -5.94 4.68 2.22
N GLY A 181 -5.55 5.46 1.22
CA GLY A 181 -6.52 6.14 0.35
C GLY A 181 -7.36 5.20 -0.54
N HIS A 182 -6.93 3.96 -0.77
CA HIS A 182 -7.78 2.95 -1.43
C HIS A 182 -9.00 2.59 -0.59
N GLU A 183 -8.79 2.27 0.69
CA GLU A 183 -9.87 1.91 1.61
C GLU A 183 -10.82 3.08 1.82
N ILE A 184 -10.27 4.28 2.05
CA ILE A 184 -11.06 5.50 2.24
C ILE A 184 -11.85 5.83 0.97
N GLY A 185 -11.24 5.75 -0.21
CA GLY A 185 -11.90 5.97 -1.49
C GLY A 185 -13.03 4.96 -1.74
N ASN A 186 -12.84 3.70 -1.39
CA ASN A 186 -13.86 2.65 -1.51
C ASN A 186 -15.02 2.88 -0.53
N GLN A 187 -14.73 3.24 0.73
CA GLN A 187 -15.76 3.56 1.72
C GLN A 187 -16.55 4.81 1.34
N ALA A 188 -15.89 5.85 0.84
CA ALA A 188 -16.54 7.06 0.34
C ALA A 188 -17.46 6.75 -0.85
N GLN A 189 -17.00 5.93 -1.81
CA GLN A 189 -17.83 5.48 -2.92
C GLN A 189 -19.05 4.67 -2.46
N ALA A 190 -18.85 3.71 -1.54
CA ALA A 190 -19.93 2.90 -1.00
C ALA A 190 -20.96 3.75 -0.23
N ALA A 191 -20.50 4.78 0.50
CA ALA A 191 -21.37 5.73 1.18
C ALA A 191 -22.19 6.57 0.19
N TYR A 192 -21.56 7.07 -0.87
CA TYR A 192 -22.25 7.82 -1.92
C TYR A 192 -23.32 6.98 -2.64
N VAL A 193 -22.98 5.75 -3.05
CA VAL A 193 -23.95 4.83 -3.67
C VAL A 193 -25.11 4.48 -2.74
N ARG A 194 -24.84 4.31 -1.44
CA ARG A 194 -25.89 4.07 -0.44
C ARG A 194 -26.86 5.26 -0.35
N GLU A 195 -26.35 6.49 -0.38
CA GLU A 195 -27.20 7.69 -0.33
C GLU A 195 -27.96 7.92 -1.63
N LEU A 196 -27.36 7.61 -2.79
CA LEU A 196 -28.08 7.56 -4.07
C LEU A 196 -29.26 6.58 -4.02
N ASN A 197 -29.05 5.37 -3.48
CA ASN A 197 -30.12 4.40 -3.28
C ASN A 197 -31.17 4.83 -2.23
N GLY A 198 -30.76 5.57 -1.19
CA GLY A 198 -31.65 6.00 -0.12
C GLY A 198 -32.49 7.24 -0.45
N LEU A 199 -31.99 8.13 -1.31
CA LEU A 199 -32.59 9.44 -1.57
C LEU A 199 -32.96 9.62 -3.04
N LEU A 200 -32.01 9.41 -3.96
CA LEU A 200 -32.27 9.66 -5.38
C LEU A 200 -33.21 8.59 -5.95
N LEU A 201 -32.91 7.32 -5.72
CA LEU A 201 -33.64 6.19 -6.30
C LEU A 201 -35.13 6.19 -5.93
N PRO A 202 -35.54 6.37 -4.66
CA PRO A 202 -36.96 6.44 -4.30
C PRO A 202 -37.65 7.68 -4.90
N GLY A 203 -36.93 8.80 -5.02
CA GLY A 203 -37.42 10.00 -5.69
C GLY A 203 -37.71 9.75 -7.18
N VAL A 204 -36.79 9.11 -7.89
CA VAL A 204 -36.95 8.75 -9.31
C VAL A 204 -38.10 7.75 -9.48
N ALA A 205 -38.19 6.74 -8.62
CA ALA A 205 -39.31 5.79 -8.65
C ALA A 205 -40.66 6.46 -8.37
N ALA A 206 -40.72 7.41 -7.44
CA ALA A 206 -41.91 8.20 -7.17
C ALA A 206 -42.30 9.08 -8.38
N GLN A 207 -41.33 9.65 -9.09
CA GLN A 207 -41.55 10.39 -10.33
C GLN A 207 -42.15 9.49 -11.41
N PHE A 208 -41.56 8.31 -11.67
CA PHE A 208 -42.12 7.38 -12.64
C PHE A 208 -43.53 6.93 -12.25
N ARG A 209 -43.77 6.63 -10.97
CA ARG A 209 -45.08 6.27 -10.43
C ARG A 209 -46.13 7.37 -10.68
N MET A 210 -45.78 8.62 -10.43
CA MET A 210 -46.65 9.77 -10.72
C MET A 210 -46.89 9.95 -12.23
N GLY A 211 -45.90 9.63 -13.06
CA GLY A 211 -46.05 9.63 -14.51
C GLY A 211 -47.04 8.58 -15.02
N ILE A 212 -47.06 7.39 -14.42
CA ILE A 212 -48.06 6.33 -14.73
C ILE A 212 -49.47 6.85 -14.47
N THR A 213 -49.72 7.48 -13.31
CA THR A 213 -51.06 7.95 -12.95
C THR A 213 -51.50 9.14 -13.81
N LYS A 214 -50.59 10.09 -14.10
CA LYS A 214 -50.90 11.28 -14.93
C LYS A 214 -51.13 10.96 -16.40
N ASN A 215 -50.46 9.93 -16.95
CA ASN A 215 -50.51 9.61 -18.38
C ASN A 215 -51.35 8.35 -18.67
N ALA A 216 -52.31 8.00 -17.81
CA ALA A 216 -53.19 6.85 -18.03
C ALA A 216 -53.98 6.93 -19.36
N GLY A 217 -54.18 8.13 -19.91
CA GLY A 217 -54.84 8.34 -21.20
C GLY A 217 -53.92 8.35 -22.43
N ASP A 218 -52.60 8.27 -22.26
CA ASP A 218 -51.62 8.26 -23.35
C ASP A 218 -50.83 6.94 -23.32
N PRO A 219 -51.17 5.96 -24.17
CA PRO A 219 -50.54 4.64 -24.16
C PRO A 219 -49.02 4.67 -24.38
N GLN A 220 -48.51 5.61 -25.17
CA GLN A 220 -47.06 5.70 -25.45
C GLN A 220 -46.31 6.16 -24.21
N ARG A 221 -46.76 7.25 -23.58
CA ARG A 221 -46.13 7.75 -22.36
C ARG A 221 -46.31 6.77 -21.20
N LEU A 222 -47.49 6.18 -21.06
CA LEU A 222 -47.78 5.18 -20.04
C LEU A 222 -46.79 4.00 -20.13
N TYR A 223 -46.48 3.53 -21.34
CA TYR A 223 -45.49 2.47 -21.55
C TYR A 223 -44.10 2.88 -21.06
N TYR A 224 -43.63 4.09 -21.37
CA TYR A 224 -42.31 4.57 -20.92
C TYR A 224 -42.21 4.68 -19.39
N PHE A 225 -43.23 5.27 -18.75
CA PHE A 225 -43.28 5.40 -17.30
C PHE A 225 -43.35 4.03 -16.60
N LEU A 226 -44.15 3.10 -17.13
CA LEU A 226 -44.24 1.75 -16.60
C LEU A 226 -42.92 0.98 -16.77
N LYS A 227 -42.28 1.09 -17.94
CA LYS A 227 -41.00 0.44 -18.22
C LYS A 227 -39.91 0.93 -17.27
N GLY A 228 -39.76 2.26 -17.12
CA GLY A 228 -38.81 2.84 -16.17
C GLY A 228 -39.09 2.42 -14.71
N TYR A 229 -40.35 2.43 -14.30
CA TYR A 229 -40.74 1.99 -12.95
C TYR A 229 -40.40 0.51 -12.68
N LEU A 230 -40.66 -0.37 -13.65
CA LEU A 230 -40.35 -1.80 -13.53
C LEU A 230 -38.84 -2.07 -13.54
N MET A 231 -38.05 -1.33 -14.31
CA MET A 231 -36.59 -1.44 -14.29
C MET A 231 -36.01 -1.10 -12.90
N LEU A 232 -36.56 -0.11 -12.21
CA LEU A 232 -36.13 0.23 -10.85
C LEU A 232 -36.62 -0.77 -9.79
N ALA A 233 -37.78 -1.39 -9.99
CA ALA A 233 -38.33 -2.40 -9.09
C ALA A 233 -37.68 -3.77 -9.26
N GLU A 234 -37.29 -4.12 -10.49
CA GLU A 234 -36.63 -5.37 -10.86
C GLU A 234 -35.27 -5.10 -11.55
N PRO A 235 -34.24 -4.71 -10.79
CA PRO A 235 -32.91 -4.37 -11.33
C PRO A 235 -32.28 -5.44 -12.24
N LYS A 236 -32.65 -6.71 -12.05
CA LYS A 236 -32.15 -7.83 -12.88
C LYS A 236 -32.50 -7.70 -14.38
N HIS A 237 -33.52 -6.92 -14.72
CA HIS A 237 -33.97 -6.70 -16.08
C HIS A 237 -33.72 -5.25 -16.54
N GLU A 238 -32.87 -4.51 -15.83
CA GLU A 238 -32.58 -3.13 -16.17
C GLU A 238 -31.75 -3.04 -17.45
N ASN A 239 -32.06 -2.00 -18.24
CA ASN A 239 -31.19 -1.55 -19.31
C ASN A 239 -30.70 -0.15 -18.92
N ALA A 240 -29.41 -0.05 -18.59
CA ALA A 240 -28.78 1.17 -18.13
C ALA A 240 -28.98 2.35 -19.10
N ASP A 241 -28.82 2.12 -20.41
CA ASP A 241 -28.91 3.16 -21.43
C ASP A 241 -30.35 3.65 -21.59
N GLU A 242 -31.31 2.74 -21.64
CA GLU A 242 -32.73 3.12 -21.72
C GLU A 242 -33.20 3.84 -20.45
N LEU A 243 -32.77 3.39 -19.27
CA LEU A 243 -33.11 4.01 -17.99
C LEU A 243 -32.51 5.42 -17.89
N MET A 244 -31.28 5.63 -18.37
CA MET A 244 -30.66 6.94 -18.49
C MET A 244 -31.42 7.86 -19.45
N THR A 245 -31.86 7.36 -20.61
CA THR A 245 -32.67 8.14 -21.56
C THR A 245 -34.01 8.56 -20.96
N LEU A 246 -34.72 7.62 -20.33
CA LEU A 246 -35.99 7.91 -19.64
C LEU A 246 -35.79 8.93 -18.52
N GLY A 247 -34.73 8.80 -17.72
CA GLY A 247 -34.37 9.78 -16.70
C GLY A 247 -34.10 11.17 -17.27
N ASN A 248 -33.32 11.27 -18.36
CA ASN A 248 -33.00 12.53 -19.03
C ASN A 248 -34.23 13.30 -19.49
N ILE A 249 -35.21 12.59 -20.05
CA ILE A 249 -36.49 13.17 -20.46
C ILE A 249 -37.22 13.75 -19.23
N GLU A 250 -37.26 13.01 -18.12
CA GLU A 250 -37.92 13.47 -16.89
C GLU A 250 -37.22 14.68 -16.24
N TRP A 251 -35.88 14.74 -16.24
CA TRP A 251 -35.16 15.88 -15.70
C TRP A 251 -35.43 17.15 -16.50
N GLN A 252 -35.54 17.06 -17.83
CA GLN A 252 -35.92 18.18 -18.68
C GLN A 252 -37.34 18.68 -18.38
N HIS A 253 -38.27 17.76 -18.12
CA HIS A 253 -39.64 18.13 -17.75
C HIS A 253 -39.74 18.75 -16.35
N LEU A 254 -38.96 18.25 -15.38
CA LEU A 254 -38.97 18.77 -14.00
C LEU A 254 -38.22 20.11 -13.86
N PHE A 255 -37.19 20.33 -14.68
CA PHE A 255 -36.27 21.47 -14.57
C PHE A 255 -36.05 22.18 -15.93
N PRO A 256 -37.09 22.63 -16.65
CA PRO A 256 -36.97 23.09 -18.04
C PRO A 256 -35.94 24.21 -18.26
N ASP A 257 -35.86 25.16 -17.32
CA ASP A 257 -34.97 26.33 -17.41
C ASP A 257 -33.70 26.21 -16.54
N GLU A 258 -33.42 25.02 -15.99
CA GLU A 258 -32.35 24.80 -15.02
C GLU A 258 -31.35 23.71 -15.48
N PRO A 259 -30.52 24.00 -16.50
CA PRO A 259 -29.62 23.00 -17.10
C PRO A 259 -28.56 22.48 -16.13
N VAL A 260 -28.21 23.26 -15.11
CA VAL A 260 -27.26 22.84 -14.07
C VAL A 260 -27.84 21.69 -13.24
N LEU A 261 -29.11 21.79 -12.83
CA LEU A 261 -29.76 20.73 -12.05
C LEU A 261 -30.05 19.49 -12.91
N GLN A 262 -30.41 19.68 -14.18
CA GLN A 262 -30.56 18.57 -15.13
C GLN A 262 -29.26 17.76 -15.23
N LYS A 263 -28.12 18.45 -15.44
CA LYS A 263 -26.81 17.81 -15.54
C LYS A 263 -26.39 17.15 -14.22
N ALA A 264 -26.67 17.78 -13.09
CA ALA A 264 -26.38 17.22 -11.78
C ALA A 264 -27.16 15.91 -11.55
N LEU A 265 -28.46 15.88 -11.84
CA LEU A 265 -29.29 14.67 -11.76
C LEU A 265 -28.77 13.57 -12.69
N ALA A 266 -28.49 13.92 -13.95
CA ALA A 266 -27.96 12.97 -14.91
C ALA A 266 -26.62 12.36 -14.45
N THR A 267 -25.74 13.18 -13.86
CA THR A 267 -24.44 12.73 -13.35
C THR A 267 -24.60 11.78 -12.17
N ASN A 268 -25.41 12.17 -11.18
CA ASN A 268 -25.67 11.35 -9.99
C ASN A 268 -26.40 10.05 -10.34
N PHE A 269 -27.39 10.10 -11.25
CA PHE A 269 -28.12 8.93 -11.69
C PHE A 269 -27.25 7.98 -12.51
N LYS A 270 -26.39 8.52 -13.39
CA LYS A 270 -25.37 7.73 -14.08
C LYS A 270 -24.42 7.05 -13.10
N ALA A 271 -23.98 7.76 -12.05
CA ALA A 271 -23.10 7.18 -11.04
C ALA A 271 -23.75 5.99 -10.30
N LEU A 272 -25.08 6.03 -10.10
CA LEU A 272 -25.84 4.92 -9.53
C LEU A 272 -25.94 3.74 -10.49
N VAL A 273 -26.36 3.99 -11.73
CA VAL A 273 -26.62 2.95 -12.74
C VAL A 273 -25.32 2.32 -13.29
N ALA A 274 -24.21 3.06 -13.28
CA ALA A 274 -22.93 2.56 -13.77
C ALA A 274 -22.27 1.51 -12.86
N VAL A 275 -22.71 1.39 -11.60
CA VAL A 275 -22.18 0.37 -10.68
C VAL A 275 -23.05 -0.89 -10.83
N PRO A 276 -22.48 -2.02 -11.28
CA PRO A 276 -23.24 -3.27 -11.43
C PRO A 276 -23.87 -3.69 -10.11
N ASP A 277 -25.12 -4.16 -10.16
CA ASP A 277 -25.91 -4.62 -9.01
C ASP A 277 -26.07 -3.58 -7.88
N ALA A 278 -25.81 -2.30 -8.14
CA ALA A 278 -25.93 -1.25 -7.13
C ALA A 278 -27.37 -0.79 -6.89
N LEU A 279 -28.28 -1.05 -7.83
CA LEU A 279 -29.68 -0.67 -7.70
C LEU A 279 -30.38 -1.59 -6.70
N HIS A 280 -30.80 -1.01 -5.57
CA HIS A 280 -31.58 -1.74 -4.58
C HIS A 280 -33.04 -1.87 -5.05
N PRO A 281 -33.58 -3.10 -5.14
CA PRO A 281 -34.94 -3.31 -5.62
C PRO A 281 -35.95 -2.61 -4.72
N LEU A 282 -36.79 -1.78 -5.33
CA LEU A 282 -37.90 -1.13 -4.66
C LEU A 282 -39.15 -2.01 -4.67
N SER A 283 -39.94 -1.95 -3.60
CA SER A 283 -41.25 -2.61 -3.60
C SER A 283 -42.20 -1.92 -4.57
N ALA A 284 -42.50 -2.56 -5.70
CA ALA A 284 -43.45 -2.06 -6.68
C ALA A 284 -44.90 -2.13 -6.16
N ASP A 285 -45.68 -1.10 -6.46
CA ASP A 285 -47.13 -1.13 -6.31
C ASP A 285 -47.74 -2.02 -7.40
N GLN A 286 -48.03 -3.27 -7.04
CA GLN A 286 -48.54 -4.27 -7.97
C GLN A 286 -49.90 -3.89 -8.55
N ALA A 287 -50.76 -3.22 -7.78
CA ALA A 287 -52.07 -2.80 -8.27
C ALA A 287 -51.93 -1.74 -9.37
N LEU A 288 -51.03 -0.77 -9.18
CA LEU A 288 -50.74 0.24 -10.19
C LEU A 288 -50.12 -0.37 -11.45
N VAL A 289 -49.18 -1.30 -11.29
CA VAL A 289 -48.55 -2.02 -12.41
C VAL A 289 -49.58 -2.79 -13.22
N GLU A 290 -50.48 -3.53 -12.55
CA GLU A 290 -51.55 -4.28 -13.21
C GLU A 290 -52.54 -3.36 -13.92
N GLN A 291 -52.93 -2.25 -13.29
CA GLN A 291 -53.79 -1.24 -13.90
C GLN A 291 -53.16 -0.67 -15.19
N ALA A 292 -51.88 -0.26 -15.12
CA ALA A 292 -51.16 0.26 -16.28
C ALA A 292 -51.04 -0.79 -17.40
N ARG A 293 -50.72 -2.05 -17.06
CA ARG A 293 -50.66 -3.16 -18.02
C ARG A 293 -52.01 -3.40 -18.70
N ASN A 294 -53.12 -3.33 -17.96
CA ASN A 294 -54.46 -3.52 -18.53
C ASN A 294 -54.83 -2.40 -19.50
N THR A 295 -54.51 -1.15 -19.16
CA THR A 295 -54.69 0.00 -20.08
C THR A 295 -53.85 -0.15 -21.35
N LEU A 296 -52.60 -0.60 -21.23
CA LEU A 296 -51.72 -0.82 -22.39
C LEU A 296 -52.18 -1.99 -23.27
N ARG A 297 -52.74 -3.05 -22.69
CA ARG A 297 -53.32 -4.17 -23.47
C ARG A 297 -54.53 -3.76 -24.31
N ALA A 298 -55.27 -2.75 -23.85
CA ALA A 298 -56.39 -2.18 -24.58
C ALA A 298 -55.94 -1.23 -25.70
N ALA A 299 -54.70 -0.75 -25.66
CA ALA A 299 -54.10 0.08 -26.70
C ALA A 299 -53.39 -0.79 -27.76
N ASP A 300 -53.49 -0.38 -29.03
CA ASP A 300 -53.00 -1.14 -30.18
C ASP A 300 -51.51 -1.52 -30.09
N LEU A 301 -51.18 -2.79 -30.38
CA LEU A 301 -49.83 -3.37 -30.34
C LEU A 301 -48.84 -2.58 -31.20
N THR A 302 -49.32 -2.03 -32.31
CA THR A 302 -48.52 -1.19 -33.23
C THR A 302 -47.93 0.04 -32.53
N THR A 303 -48.71 0.65 -31.62
CA THR A 303 -48.31 1.84 -30.88
C THR A 303 -47.18 1.54 -29.89
N LEU A 304 -47.21 0.34 -29.28
CA LEU A 304 -46.19 -0.13 -28.35
C LEU A 304 -44.88 -0.48 -29.07
N ILE A 305 -44.97 -1.15 -30.23
CA ILE A 305 -43.79 -1.46 -31.06
C ILE A 305 -43.11 -0.16 -31.49
N TYR A 306 -43.87 0.81 -32.01
CA TYR A 306 -43.32 2.10 -32.41
C TYR A 306 -42.65 2.83 -31.24
N GLY A 307 -43.31 2.87 -30.07
CA GLY A 307 -42.73 3.50 -28.88
C GLY A 307 -41.44 2.81 -28.42
N SER A 308 -41.42 1.47 -28.42
CA SER A 308 -40.20 0.72 -28.09
C SER A 308 -39.05 1.00 -29.07
N MET A 309 -39.33 1.00 -30.38
CA MET A 309 -38.34 1.30 -31.42
C MET A 309 -37.80 2.72 -31.29
N LYS A 310 -38.66 3.69 -30.99
CA LYS A 310 -38.26 5.08 -30.77
C LYS A 310 -37.33 5.21 -29.56
N LEU A 311 -37.67 4.58 -28.43
CA LEU A 311 -36.82 4.61 -27.23
C LEU A 311 -35.47 3.91 -27.47
N THR A 312 -35.46 2.79 -28.19
CA THR A 312 -34.22 2.10 -28.56
C THR A 312 -33.38 2.96 -29.51
N ALA A 313 -33.99 3.67 -30.47
CA ALA A 313 -33.28 4.58 -31.37
C ALA A 313 -32.65 5.76 -30.62
N GLU A 314 -33.40 6.36 -29.69
CA GLU A 314 -32.93 7.49 -28.86
C GLU A 314 -31.83 7.08 -27.87
N SER A 315 -31.89 5.86 -27.31
CA SER A 315 -30.84 5.33 -26.42
C SER A 315 -29.58 4.85 -27.16
N SER A 316 -29.72 4.32 -28.38
CA SER A 316 -28.58 3.84 -29.17
C SER A 316 -27.72 4.96 -29.78
N GLY A 317 -28.10 6.23 -29.58
CA GLY A 317 -27.32 7.39 -30.02
C GLY A 317 -27.26 7.57 -31.54
N TYR A 318 -28.23 7.04 -32.29
CA TYR A 318 -28.34 7.34 -33.71
C TYR A 318 -28.52 8.84 -33.90
N ALA A 319 -27.72 9.45 -34.79
CA ALA A 319 -27.89 10.85 -35.12
C ALA A 319 -29.33 11.08 -35.62
N PRO A 320 -30.02 12.13 -35.16
CA PRO A 320 -31.35 12.44 -35.66
C PRO A 320 -31.26 12.62 -37.17
N LEU A 321 -32.13 11.92 -37.90
CA LEU A 321 -32.12 11.89 -39.35
C LEU A 321 -32.43 13.30 -39.88
N GLN A 322 -31.37 14.05 -40.18
CA GLN A 322 -31.40 15.39 -40.75
C GLN A 322 -31.70 15.23 -42.24
N LEU A 323 -32.99 15.24 -42.59
CA LEU A 323 -33.44 15.11 -43.97
C LEU A 323 -32.85 16.20 -44.89
N ASP A 324 -32.53 17.37 -44.35
CA ASP A 324 -31.79 18.45 -45.00
C ASP A 324 -30.36 18.00 -45.41
N LYS A 325 -29.62 17.36 -44.49
CA LYS A 325 -28.28 16.83 -44.81
C LYS A 325 -28.28 15.59 -45.68
N GLU A 326 -29.25 14.69 -45.50
CA GLU A 326 -29.31 13.40 -46.19
C GLU A 326 -29.98 13.51 -47.58
N LEU A 327 -30.87 14.49 -47.78
CA LEU A 327 -31.48 14.78 -49.10
C LEU A 327 -30.79 15.90 -49.87
N GLY A 328 -29.77 16.55 -49.29
CA GLY A 328 -29.02 17.63 -49.92
C GLY A 328 -29.89 18.84 -50.26
N LEU A 329 -30.81 19.22 -49.37
CA LEU A 329 -31.66 20.41 -49.47
C LEU A 329 -31.16 21.52 -48.55
#